data_AF-A0A2V8LJ19-F1
#
_entry.id   AF-A0A2V8LJ19-F1
#
_cell.length_a   1.000
_cell.length_b   1.000
_cell.length_c   1.000
_cell.angle_alpha   90.00
_cell.angle_beta   90.00
_cell.angle_gamma   90.00
#
_symmetry.space_group_name_H-M   'P 1'
#
loop_
_entity.id
_entity.type
_entity.pdbx_description
1 polymer ?
#
loop_
_entity_poly.entity_id
_entity_poly.type
_entity_poly.pdbx_seq_one_letter_code
_entity_poly.pdbx_strand_id
1 'polypeptide(L)'
;MEAFISWATAQADIEAVALVGSYARGAATENSDIDLIILTSKRARYLENQDWLSLFGEIERSKNETWGDVNTIRATYKTGLEVEYNFSTPSWASVPIDPGTRRVLNDGMKILYDPIGILDALRNAAFA
;
A
#
# COMPACT_ATOMS: atom_id res chain seq x y z
N MET A 1 -1.84 11.19 5.52
CA MET A 1 -2.76 10.02 5.37
C MET A 1 -4.08 10.42 4.72
N GLU A 2 -4.84 11.38 5.24
CA GLU A 2 -6.16 11.76 4.67
C GLU A 2 -6.11 12.16 3.19
N ALA A 3 -5.14 12.99 2.80
CA ALA A 3 -4.94 13.38 1.40
C ALA A 3 -4.73 12.18 0.47
N PHE A 4 -3.96 11.18 0.93
CA PHE A 4 -3.73 9.95 0.18
C PHE A 4 -5.00 9.12 0.03
N ILE A 5 -5.77 8.95 1.11
CA ILE A 5 -7.04 8.22 1.06
C ILE A 5 -8.00 8.89 0.06
N SER A 6 -8.14 10.22 0.14
CA SER A 6 -8.99 10.99 -0.78
C SER A 6 -8.55 10.86 -2.24
N TRP A 7 -7.25 10.92 -2.51
CA TRP A 7 -6.71 10.72 -3.85
C TRP A 7 -6.94 9.29 -4.35
N ALA A 8 -6.72 8.28 -3.51
CA ALA A 8 -6.83 6.88 -3.87
C ALA A 8 -8.28 6.48 -4.17
N THR A 9 -9.24 6.95 -3.37
CA THR A 9 -10.68 6.69 -3.58
C THR A 9 -11.22 7.36 -4.84
N ALA A 10 -10.56 8.42 -5.33
CA ALA A 10 -10.90 9.08 -6.59
C ALA A 10 -10.36 8.34 -7.83
N GLN A 11 -9.46 7.36 -7.67
CA GLN A 11 -8.96 6.57 -8.79
C GLN A 11 -9.88 5.38 -9.06
N ALA A 12 -10.57 5.39 -10.20
CA ALA A 12 -11.52 4.34 -10.57
C ALA A 12 -10.87 2.95 -10.73
N ASP A 13 -9.55 2.88 -10.93
CA ASP A 13 -8.79 1.65 -11.09
C ASP A 13 -8.11 1.14 -9.80
N ILE A 14 -8.20 1.88 -8.69
CA ILE A 14 -7.77 1.38 -7.38
C ILE A 14 -8.93 0.59 -6.77
N GLU A 15 -8.67 -0.67 -6.48
CA GLU A 15 -9.68 -1.64 -6.05
C GLU A 15 -9.69 -1.82 -4.54
N ALA A 16 -8.53 -1.70 -3.88
CA ALA A 16 -8.42 -1.68 -2.43
C ALA A 16 -7.11 -1.05 -1.97
N VAL A 17 -7.09 -0.56 -0.73
CA VAL A 17 -5.92 0.03 -0.09
C VAL A 17 -5.86 -0.38 1.39
N ALA A 18 -4.68 -0.80 1.84
CA ALA A 18 -4.36 -1.03 3.24
C ALA A 18 -3.12 -0.26 3.69
N LEU A 19 -3.14 0.20 4.93
CA LEU A 19 -1.94 0.50 5.69
C LEU A 19 -1.45 -0.81 6.33
N VAL A 20 -0.16 -1.10 6.22
CA VAL A 20 0.45 -2.29 6.82
C VAL A 20 1.63 -1.92 7.70
N GLY A 21 2.23 -2.91 8.36
CA GLY A 21 3.46 -2.70 9.12
C GLY A 21 3.27 -1.93 10.43
N SER A 22 4.32 -1.22 10.85
CA SER A 22 4.44 -0.63 12.20
C SER A 22 3.31 0.35 12.52
N TYR A 23 2.91 1.17 11.56
CA TYR A 23 1.79 2.10 11.69
C TYR A 23 0.44 1.39 11.80
N ALA A 24 0.25 0.27 11.10
CA ALA A 24 -0.99 -0.50 11.20
C ALA A 24 -1.16 -1.17 12.58
N ARG A 25 -0.06 -1.63 13.19
CA ARG A 25 -0.06 -2.28 14.52
C ARG A 25 0.14 -1.32 15.70
N GLY A 26 0.26 -0.02 15.47
CA GLY A 26 0.46 0.98 16.53
C GLY A 26 1.83 0.95 17.21
N ALA A 27 2.85 0.42 16.52
CA ALA A 27 4.23 0.30 17.03
C ALA A 27 5.23 1.15 16.23
N ALA A 28 4.75 2.14 15.48
CA ALA A 28 5.58 3.07 14.72
C ALA A 28 6.39 3.99 15.65
N THR A 29 7.61 4.28 15.24
CA THR A 29 8.54 5.24 15.85
C THR A 29 8.75 6.43 14.91
N GLU A 30 9.47 7.46 15.37
CA GLU A 30 9.85 8.61 14.54
C GLU A 30 10.65 8.24 13.28
N ASN A 31 11.32 7.08 13.29
CA ASN A 31 12.12 6.57 12.18
C ASN A 31 11.38 5.47 11.39
N SER A 32 10.08 5.29 11.63
CA SER A 32 9.29 4.30 10.90
C SER A 32 8.75 4.88 9.60
N ASP A 33 8.87 4.07 8.55
CA ASP A 33 8.29 4.34 7.23
C ASP A 33 6.80 3.98 7.22
N ILE A 34 6.03 4.60 6.33
CA ILE A 34 4.62 4.26 6.11
C ILE A 34 4.53 3.24 4.97
N ASP A 35 4.02 2.05 5.28
CA ASP A 35 3.80 0.99 4.29
C ASP A 35 2.34 0.94 3.82
N LEU A 36 2.12 1.08 2.51
CA LEU A 36 0.79 1.00 1.90
C LEU A 36 0.75 -0.16 0.90
N ILE A 37 -0.30 -0.98 0.97
CA ILE A 37 -0.66 -1.93 -0.10
C ILE A 37 -1.78 -1.31 -0.91
N ILE A 38 -1.61 -1.27 -2.24
CA ILE A 38 -2.54 -0.69 -3.21
C ILE A 38 -2.85 -1.77 -4.25
N LEU A 39 -4.09 -2.24 -4.27
CA LEU A 39 -4.55 -3.23 -5.22
C LEU A 39 -5.13 -2.53 -6.44
N THR A 40 -4.53 -2.77 -7.61
CA THR A 40 -4.97 -2.22 -8.90
C THR A 40 -4.50 -3.09 -10.05
N SER A 41 -5.34 -3.26 -11.07
CA SER A 41 -4.94 -3.83 -12.36
C SER A 41 -4.09 -2.89 -13.24
N LYS A 42 -3.94 -1.61 -12.87
CA LYS A 42 -3.28 -0.56 -13.67
C LYS A 42 -1.96 -0.06 -13.09
N ARG A 43 -1.20 -0.94 -12.43
CA ARG A 43 0.11 -0.66 -11.77
C ARG A 43 1.04 0.26 -12.58
N ALA A 44 1.22 -0.03 -13.87
CA ALA A 44 2.10 0.74 -14.77
C ALA A 44 1.80 2.24 -14.78
N ARG A 45 0.51 2.63 -14.68
CA ARG A 45 0.07 4.03 -14.63
C ARG A 45 0.78 4.82 -13.53
N TYR A 46 0.95 4.22 -12.35
CA TYR A 46 1.53 4.87 -11.17
C TYR A 46 3.06 4.76 -11.15
N LEU A 47 3.61 3.68 -11.72
CA LEU A 47 5.06 3.44 -11.77
C LEU A 47 5.76 4.30 -12.82
N GLU A 48 5.12 4.50 -13.98
CA GLU A 48 5.65 5.24 -15.13
C GLU A 48 5.48 6.76 -14.97
N ASN A 49 4.36 7.21 -14.41
CA ASN A 49 4.14 8.61 -14.08
C ASN A 49 3.97 8.77 -12.57
N GLN A 50 4.95 9.42 -11.93
CA GLN A 50 5.03 9.62 -10.49
C GLN A 50 4.65 11.04 -10.04
N ASP A 51 4.11 11.88 -10.93
CA ASP A 51 3.73 13.26 -10.61
C ASP A 51 2.72 13.33 -9.45
N TRP A 52 1.90 12.29 -9.29
CA TRP A 52 0.91 12.16 -8.21
C TRP A 52 1.53 12.16 -6.80
N LEU A 53 2.79 11.75 -6.65
CA LEU A 53 3.48 11.78 -5.36
C LEU A 53 3.54 13.21 -4.79
N SER A 54 3.63 14.22 -5.67
CA SER A 54 3.70 15.64 -5.27
C SER A 54 2.42 16.14 -4.58
N LEU A 55 1.31 15.41 -4.72
CA LEU A 55 0.04 15.72 -4.03
C LEU A 55 0.14 15.52 -2.51
N PHE A 56 1.14 14.79 -2.02
CA PHE A 56 1.30 14.45 -0.61
C PHE A 56 2.48 15.15 0.06
N GLY A 57 3.25 15.93 -0.71
CA GLY A 57 4.38 16.70 -0.20
C GLY A 57 5.43 16.95 -1.28
N GLU A 58 6.43 17.76 -0.92
CA GLU A 58 7.58 17.98 -1.79
C GLU A 58 8.51 16.75 -1.75
N ILE A 59 8.70 16.11 -2.90
CA ILE A 59 9.51 14.91 -3.03
C ILE A 59 10.99 15.29 -3.00
N GLU A 60 11.77 14.61 -2.17
CA GLU A 60 13.23 14.68 -2.22
C GLU A 60 13.77 13.67 -3.25
N ARG A 61 13.29 12.42 -3.19
CA ARG A 61 13.63 11.35 -4.12
C ARG A 61 12.54 10.29 -4.16
N SER A 62 12.49 9.54 -5.26
CA SER A 62 11.72 8.30 -5.35
C SER A 62 12.52 7.22 -6.05
N LYS A 63 12.18 5.96 -5.77
CA LYS A 63 12.80 4.78 -6.39
C LYS A 63 11.76 3.69 -6.62
N ASN A 64 11.81 3.08 -7.79
CA ASN A 64 11.02 1.88 -8.09
C ASN A 64 11.77 0.62 -7.68
N GLU A 65 11.07 -0.29 -7.02
CA GLU A 65 11.56 -1.58 -6.56
C GLU A 65 10.56 -2.67 -6.93
N THR A 66 10.97 -3.93 -6.89
CA THR A 66 10.08 -5.07 -7.18
C THR A 66 10.43 -6.24 -6.27
N TRP A 67 9.41 -6.74 -5.58
CA TRP A 67 9.49 -7.80 -4.59
C TRP A 67 8.45 -8.88 -4.92
N GLY A 68 8.85 -9.92 -5.66
CA GLY A 68 7.90 -10.89 -6.19
C GLY A 68 6.93 -10.22 -7.19
N ASP A 69 5.61 -10.33 -6.94
CA ASP A 69 4.56 -9.69 -7.75
C ASP A 69 4.16 -8.28 -7.24
N VAL A 70 4.89 -7.75 -6.25
CA VAL A 70 4.67 -6.40 -5.72
C VAL A 70 5.66 -5.44 -6.38
N ASN A 71 5.15 -4.37 -6.98
CA ASN A 71 5.96 -3.24 -7.46
C ASN A 71 5.87 -2.11 -6.44
N THR A 72 7.00 -1.63 -5.94
CA THR A 72 7.04 -0.62 -4.88
C THR A 72 7.58 0.69 -5.43
N ILE A 73 6.95 1.80 -5.06
CA ILE A 73 7.56 3.13 -5.15
C ILE A 73 7.91 3.55 -3.74
N ARG A 74 9.21 3.61 -3.44
CA ARG A 74 9.72 4.18 -2.19
C ARG A 74 9.96 5.66 -2.40
N ALA A 75 9.20 6.51 -1.73
CA ALA A 75 9.30 7.96 -1.84
C ALA A 75 9.78 8.55 -0.51
N THR A 76 10.83 9.36 -0.57
CA THR A 76 11.26 10.18 0.57
C THR A 76 10.86 11.63 0.28
N TYR A 77 10.12 12.23 1.21
CA TYR A 77 9.70 13.63 1.16
C TYR A 77 10.72 14.52 1.86
N LYS A 78 10.77 15.82 1.50
CA LYS A 78 11.70 16.79 2.14
C LYS A 78 11.51 16.96 3.64
N THR A 79 10.38 16.50 4.19
CA THR A 79 10.15 16.45 5.64
C THR A 79 10.95 15.34 6.33
N GLY A 80 11.62 14.47 5.57
CA GLY A 80 12.26 13.24 6.06
C GLY A 80 11.31 12.04 6.15
N LEU A 81 10.01 12.21 5.84
CA LEU A 81 9.05 11.12 5.84
C LEU A 81 9.31 10.20 4.64
N GLU A 82 9.37 8.89 4.90
CA GLU A 82 9.44 7.88 3.86
C GLU A 82 8.13 7.09 3.79
N VAL A 83 7.68 6.84 2.56
CA VAL A 83 6.47 6.09 2.26
C VAL A 83 6.75 5.04 1.19
N GLU A 84 6.36 3.80 1.48
CA GLU A 84 6.39 2.69 0.54
C GLU A 84 4.99 2.49 -0.06
N TYR A 85 4.84 2.81 -1.34
CA TYR A 85 3.62 2.56 -2.09
C TYR A 85 3.75 1.22 -2.83
N ASN A 86 3.18 0.16 -2.26
CA ASN A 86 3.28 -1.20 -2.77
C ASN A 86 2.07 -1.54 -3.65
N PHE A 87 2.30 -1.65 -4.96
CA PHE A 87 1.29 -1.96 -5.95
C PHE A 87 1.28 -3.45 -6.28
N SER A 88 0.10 -4.06 -6.24
CA SER A 88 -0.13 -5.41 -6.76
C SER A 88 -1.53 -5.49 -7.40
N THR A 89 -1.86 -6.59 -8.06
CA THR A 89 -3.23 -6.83 -8.52
C THR A 89 -4.07 -7.43 -7.39
N PRO A 90 -5.40 -7.50 -7.52
CA PRO A 90 -6.26 -8.19 -6.55
C PRO A 90 -5.83 -9.63 -6.25
N SER A 91 -5.08 -10.30 -7.14
CA SER A 91 -4.57 -11.64 -6.90
C SER A 91 -3.64 -11.74 -5.70
N TRP A 92 -3.07 -10.63 -5.21
CA TRP A 92 -2.32 -10.59 -3.95
C TRP A 92 -3.16 -11.10 -2.77
N ALA A 93 -4.47 -10.85 -2.79
CA ALA A 93 -5.41 -11.29 -1.76
C ALA A 93 -6.01 -12.68 -2.03
N SER A 94 -5.41 -13.48 -2.92
CA SER A 94 -5.93 -14.81 -3.27
C SER A 94 -5.87 -15.79 -2.10
N VAL A 95 -6.79 -16.77 -2.13
CA VAL A 95 -6.81 -17.92 -1.24
C VAL A 95 -6.51 -19.19 -2.07
N PRO A 96 -5.56 -20.05 -1.67
CA PRO A 96 -4.79 -20.03 -0.42
C PRO A 96 -3.79 -18.87 -0.34
N ILE A 97 -3.71 -18.26 0.85
CA ILE A 97 -2.85 -17.10 1.11
C ILE A 97 -1.39 -17.52 1.06
N ASP A 98 -0.60 -16.87 0.22
CA ASP A 98 0.82 -17.15 0.10
C ASP A 98 1.60 -16.72 1.37
N PRO A 99 2.79 -17.29 1.62
CA PRO A 99 3.57 -16.99 2.81
C PRO A 99 3.98 -15.51 2.97
N GLY A 100 4.17 -14.79 1.85
CA GLY A 100 4.53 -13.37 1.87
C GLY A 100 3.37 -12.52 2.33
N THR A 101 2.20 -12.70 1.71
CA THR A 101 0.95 -12.04 2.13
C THR A 101 0.62 -12.36 3.59
N ARG A 102 0.78 -13.63 4.01
CA ARG A 102 0.55 -14.02 5.41
C ARG A 102 1.44 -13.24 6.39
N ARG A 103 2.70 -13.02 6.05
CA ARG A 103 3.63 -12.23 6.88
C ARG A 103 3.14 -10.79 7.01
N VAL A 104 2.74 -10.16 5.91
CA VAL A 104 2.19 -8.79 5.92
C VAL A 104 0.97 -8.69 6.84
N LEU A 105 0.05 -9.65 6.78
CA LEU A 105 -1.12 -9.69 7.66
C LEU A 105 -0.75 -9.83 9.14
N ASN A 106 0.24 -10.68 9.45
CA ASN A 106 0.73 -10.86 10.83
C ASN A 106 1.46 -9.61 11.36
N ASP A 107 2.11 -8.85 10.48
CA ASP A 107 2.80 -7.60 10.83
C ASP A 107 1.85 -6.40 11.00
N GLY A 108 0.54 -6.62 10.81
CA GLY A 108 -0.53 -5.66 11.01
C GLY A 108 -1.08 -5.13 9.69
N MET A 109 -2.41 -5.07 9.60
CA MET A 109 -3.12 -4.50 8.46
C MET A 109 -4.33 -3.68 8.94
N LYS A 110 -4.43 -2.45 8.43
CA LYS A 110 -5.59 -1.57 8.58
C LYS A 110 -6.11 -1.20 7.20
N ILE A 111 -7.33 -1.64 6.90
CA ILE A 111 -8.02 -1.31 5.65
C ILE A 111 -8.31 0.19 5.63
N LEU A 112 -7.92 0.87 4.54
CA LEU A 112 -8.19 2.29 4.30
C LEU A 112 -9.29 2.50 3.26
N TYR A 113 -9.38 1.61 2.27
CA TYR A 113 -10.40 1.60 1.23
C TYR A 113 -10.58 0.17 0.71
N ASP A 114 -11.82 -0.34 0.66
CA ASP A 114 -12.12 -1.70 0.19
C ASP A 114 -13.60 -1.83 -0.19
N PRO A 115 -14.04 -1.18 -1.28
CA PRO A 115 -15.46 -1.06 -1.65
C PRO A 115 -16.12 -2.42 -1.98
N ILE A 116 -15.33 -3.43 -2.33
CA ILE A 116 -15.81 -4.76 -2.71
C ILE A 116 -15.37 -5.87 -1.76
N GLY A 117 -14.71 -5.53 -0.64
CA GLY A 117 -14.40 -6.46 0.44
C GLY A 117 -13.25 -7.45 0.16
N ILE A 118 -12.32 -7.15 -0.75
CA ILE A 118 -11.19 -8.02 -1.09
C ILE A 118 -10.28 -8.21 0.12
N LEU A 119 -9.91 -7.11 0.78
CA LEU A 119 -8.98 -7.13 1.91
C LEU A 119 -9.67 -7.65 3.18
N ASP A 120 -10.97 -7.37 3.35
CA ASP A 120 -11.74 -7.93 4.45
C ASP A 120 -11.85 -9.45 4.34
N ALA A 121 -12.17 -9.96 3.14
CA ALA A 121 -12.22 -11.40 2.88
C ALA A 121 -10.85 -12.07 3.13
N LEU A 122 -9.75 -11.45 2.67
CA LEU A 122 -8.39 -11.93 2.93
C LEU A 122 -8.10 -12.01 4.44
N ARG A 123 -8.43 -10.96 5.19
CA ARG A 123 -8.26 -10.91 6.64
C ARG A 123 -9.04 -12.02 7.33
N ASN A 124 -10.30 -12.23 6.94
CA ASN A 124 -11.14 -13.28 7.50
C ASN A 124 -10.55 -14.67 7.20
N ALA A 125 -10.10 -14.92 5.96
CA ALA A 125 -9.44 -16.17 5.60
C ALA A 125 -8.08 -16.37 6.32
N ALA A 126 -7.45 -15.29 6.78
CA ALA A 126 -6.17 -15.37 7.45
C ALA A 126 -6.25 -15.77 8.93
N PHE A 127 -7.36 -15.43 9.58
CA PHE A 127 -7.57 -15.62 11.02
C PHE A 127 -8.80 -16.48 11.35
N ALA A 128 -9.39 -17.13 10.32
CA ALA A 128 -10.42 -18.15 10.47
C ALA A 128 -9.88 -19.45 11.08
#